data_AF-A0A0W0YFX7-F1
#
_entry.id   AF-A0A0W0YFX7-F1
#
_cell.length_a   1.000
_cell.length_b   1.000
_cell.length_c   1.000
_cell.angle_alpha   90.00
_cell.angle_beta   90.00
_cell.angle_gamma   90.00
#
_symmetry.space_group_name_H-M   'P 1'
#
loop_
_entity.id
_entity.type
_entity.pdbx_description
1 polymer ?
#
loop_
_entity_poly.entity_id
_entity_poly.type
_entity_poly.pdbx_seq_one_letter_code
_entity_poly.pdbx_strand_id
1 'polypeptide(L)'
;MRFLNTSISLIFLIFLSCVEAKESSTYSQSIGITHNLSKSDLSVYIDQNKILKNISKLQKKGIVDRNLTNTEISFYETQLAAMSSIPYVTQVIKNLYHSNDKKNQIHVISYLLTTDLYGNKIKLFCYSFNFNRQLYQKINWKNFQANNIVKIAPDFTVSEQCKVLEETISP
;
A
#
# COMPACT_ATOMS: atom_id res chain seq x y z
N MET A 1 -5.20 -64.84 -15.15
CA MET A 1 -4.02 -64.26 -15.84
C MET A 1 -4.51 -63.17 -16.77
N ARG A 2 -4.01 -61.92 -16.61
CA ARG A 2 -3.63 -60.90 -17.62
C ARG A 2 -4.25 -61.02 -19.05
N PHE A 3 -4.69 -59.98 -19.77
CA PHE A 3 -4.40 -58.53 -19.78
C PHE A 3 -5.39 -57.77 -20.73
N LEU A 4 -5.63 -56.48 -20.41
CA LEU A 4 -5.82 -55.27 -21.25
C LEU A 4 -6.67 -55.25 -22.56
N ASN A 5 -7.62 -54.30 -22.65
CA ASN A 5 -7.71 -53.25 -23.70
C ASN A 5 -8.79 -52.20 -23.35
N THR A 6 -8.45 -51.02 -22.82
CA THR A 6 -8.25 -49.69 -23.47
C THR A 6 -9.38 -49.15 -24.37
N SER A 7 -9.93 -47.97 -24.00
CA SER A 7 -10.39 -46.81 -24.83
C SER A 7 -11.25 -45.89 -23.93
N ILE A 8 -10.72 -44.81 -23.34
CA ILE A 8 -10.60 -43.39 -23.81
C ILE A 8 -11.88 -42.55 -23.63
N SER A 9 -11.66 -41.35 -23.05
CA SER A 9 -12.53 -40.16 -22.91
C SER A 9 -13.55 -40.20 -21.76
N LEU A 10 -13.74 -39.16 -20.94
CA LEU A 10 -13.69 -37.72 -21.21
C LEU A 10 -13.52 -36.94 -19.89
N ILE A 11 -12.52 -36.05 -19.85
CA ILE A 11 -12.50 -34.70 -19.24
C ILE A 11 -13.37 -34.46 -17.99
N PHE A 12 -12.73 -34.18 -16.85
CA PHE A 12 -12.98 -32.95 -16.08
C PHE A 12 -11.74 -32.60 -15.24
N LEU A 13 -10.84 -31.82 -15.84
CA LEU A 13 -9.77 -31.12 -15.14
C LEU A 13 -10.42 -30.03 -14.28
N ILE A 14 -10.56 -30.29 -12.99
CA ILE A 14 -10.77 -29.22 -12.01
C ILE A 14 -9.41 -28.55 -11.82
N PHE A 15 -9.09 -27.62 -12.72
CA PHE A 15 -8.13 -26.57 -12.38
C PHE A 15 -8.82 -25.65 -11.39
N LEU A 16 -8.69 -25.95 -10.09
CA LEU A 16 -8.72 -24.90 -9.08
C LEU A 16 -7.45 -24.08 -9.26
N SER A 17 -7.49 -23.16 -10.22
CA SER A 17 -6.55 -22.04 -10.25
C SER A 17 -6.90 -21.11 -9.11
N CYS A 18 -6.58 -21.53 -7.87
CA CYS A 18 -6.23 -20.58 -6.82
C CYS A 18 -4.84 -20.05 -7.13
N VAL A 19 -4.76 -19.21 -8.15
CA VAL A 19 -3.62 -18.31 -8.37
C VAL A 19 -4.20 -16.90 -8.42
N GLU A 20 -4.68 -16.46 -7.26
CA GLU A 20 -4.92 -15.05 -7.03
C GLU A 20 -4.23 -14.66 -5.71
N ALA A 21 -3.47 -13.56 -5.79
CA ALA A 21 -2.75 -12.89 -4.71
C ALA A 21 -1.44 -13.55 -4.19
N LYS A 22 -0.40 -13.66 -5.03
CA LYS A 22 0.98 -13.83 -4.53
C LYS A 22 1.99 -12.77 -4.96
N GLU A 23 1.66 -11.90 -5.91
CA GLU A 23 2.64 -10.93 -6.43
C GLU A 23 2.70 -9.60 -5.64
N SER A 24 1.59 -9.18 -5.04
CA SER A 24 1.50 -7.90 -4.31
C SER A 24 2.23 -7.90 -2.96
N SER A 25 2.30 -9.05 -2.26
CA SER A 25 2.85 -9.12 -0.91
C SER A 25 4.38 -8.99 -0.89
N THR A 26 5.08 -9.57 -1.87
CA THR A 26 6.55 -9.63 -1.90
C THR A 26 7.20 -8.27 -2.15
N TYR A 27 6.62 -7.43 -3.03
CA TYR A 27 7.17 -6.10 -3.33
C TYR A 27 7.00 -5.13 -2.14
N SER A 28 5.86 -5.18 -1.46
CA SER A 28 5.56 -4.30 -0.33
C SER A 28 6.49 -4.53 0.88
N GLN A 29 6.69 -5.79 1.24
CA GLN A 29 7.64 -6.19 2.28
C GLN A 29 9.07 -5.77 1.93
N SER A 30 9.41 -5.76 0.63
CA SER A 30 10.75 -5.38 0.15
C SER A 30 11.07 -3.89 0.28
N ILE A 31 10.05 -3.02 0.25
CA ILE A 31 10.22 -1.57 0.40
C ILE A 31 9.97 -1.06 1.83
N GLY A 32 9.48 -1.93 2.72
CA GLY A 32 9.24 -1.55 4.13
C GLY A 32 7.81 -1.12 4.43
N ILE A 33 6.83 -1.49 3.60
CA ILE A 33 5.43 -1.23 3.91
C ILE A 33 4.68 -2.56 3.97
N THR A 34 3.94 -2.78 5.05
CA THR A 34 3.04 -3.92 5.17
C THR A 34 1.64 -3.44 5.47
N HIS A 35 0.65 -4.26 5.16
CA HIS A 35 -0.72 -3.97 5.55
C HIS A 35 -1.43 -5.24 6.01
N ASN A 36 -2.47 -5.05 6.80
CA ASN A 36 -3.40 -6.08 7.20
C ASN A 36 -4.82 -5.55 7.02
N LEU A 37 -5.70 -6.34 6.40
CA LEU A 37 -7.11 -6.02 6.28
C LEU A 37 -7.89 -6.93 7.23
N SER A 38 -8.49 -6.35 8.26
CA SER A 38 -9.38 -7.07 9.18
C SER A 38 -10.75 -6.42 9.16
N LYS A 39 -11.78 -7.18 8.78
CA LYS A 39 -13.14 -6.67 8.56
C LYS A 39 -13.12 -5.48 7.58
N SER A 40 -13.29 -4.26 8.09
CA SER A 40 -13.29 -3.01 7.31
C SER A 40 -12.06 -2.14 7.56
N ASP A 41 -11.15 -2.56 8.45
CA ASP A 41 -9.98 -1.76 8.82
C ASP A 41 -8.75 -2.23 8.03
N LEU A 42 -8.20 -1.33 7.22
CA LEU A 42 -6.93 -1.50 6.53
C LEU A 42 -5.83 -0.83 7.37
N SER A 43 -5.15 -1.62 8.18
CA SER A 43 -4.00 -1.19 8.96
C SER A 43 -2.74 -1.26 8.11
N VAL A 44 -2.02 -0.15 8.01
CA VAL A 44 -0.78 -0.01 7.23
C VAL A 44 0.38 0.27 8.19
N TYR A 45 1.51 -0.42 8.00
CA TYR A 45 2.71 -0.26 8.81
C TYR A 45 3.88 0.15 7.91
N ILE A 46 4.48 1.29 8.23
CA ILE A 46 5.51 1.96 7.43
C ILE A 46 6.82 1.87 8.21
N ASP A 47 7.71 0.96 7.82
CA ASP A 47 9.05 0.81 8.40
C ASP A 47 9.98 1.87 7.79
N GLN A 48 10.19 2.96 8.53
CA GLN A 48 11.01 4.11 8.11
C GLN A 48 12.41 3.64 7.69
N ASN A 49 13.04 2.82 8.52
CA ASN A 49 14.41 2.35 8.29
C ASN A 49 14.52 1.52 7.01
N LYS A 50 13.52 0.68 6.70
CA LYS A 50 13.49 -0.07 5.44
C LYS A 50 13.22 0.82 4.23
N ILE A 51 12.35 1.83 4.36
CA ILE A 51 12.11 2.79 3.28
C ILE A 51 13.40 3.54 2.94
N LEU A 52 14.09 4.09 3.95
CA LEU A 52 15.34 4.83 3.76
C LEU A 52 16.44 3.97 3.14
N LYS A 53 16.57 2.70 3.59
CA LYS A 53 17.51 1.74 2.98
C LYS A 53 17.22 1.46 1.51
N ASN A 54 15.98 1.67 1.06
CA ASN A 54 15.55 1.46 -0.33
C ASN A 54 15.31 2.77 -1.08
N ILE A 55 15.72 3.94 -0.55
CA ILE A 55 15.40 5.25 -1.11
C ILE A 55 15.84 5.39 -2.58
N SER A 56 17.01 4.88 -2.92
CA SER A 56 17.53 4.89 -4.29
C SER A 56 16.65 4.12 -5.27
N LYS A 57 16.02 3.02 -4.84
CA LYS A 57 15.05 2.28 -5.65
C LYS A 57 13.76 3.07 -5.81
N LEU A 58 13.32 3.77 -4.76
CA LEU A 58 12.13 4.62 -4.79
C LEU A 58 12.34 5.83 -5.72
N GLN A 59 13.53 6.43 -5.72
CA GLN A 59 13.95 7.48 -6.65
C GLN A 59 13.94 7.00 -8.10
N LYS A 60 14.53 5.83 -8.39
CA LYS A 60 14.49 5.23 -9.75
C LYS A 60 13.04 5.04 -10.24
N LYS A 61 12.13 4.68 -9.34
CA LYS A 61 10.70 4.52 -9.64
C LYS A 61 9.90 5.83 -9.67
N GLY A 62 10.52 6.97 -9.35
CA GLY A 62 9.84 8.27 -9.31
C GLY A 62 8.85 8.42 -8.16
N ILE A 63 8.94 7.57 -7.12
CA ILE A 63 8.14 7.70 -5.89
C ILE A 63 8.72 8.81 -5.01
N VAL A 64 10.06 8.93 -5.01
CA VAL A 64 10.82 9.97 -4.33
C VAL A 64 11.57 10.77 -5.40
N ASP A 65 11.78 12.06 -5.16
CA ASP A 65 12.55 12.90 -6.08
C ASP A 65 13.98 12.38 -6.23
N ARG A 66 14.39 12.18 -7.50
CA ARG A 66 15.69 11.67 -7.91
C ARG A 66 16.85 12.60 -7.58
N ASN A 67 16.56 13.88 -7.37
CA ASN A 67 17.55 14.91 -7.13
C ASN A 67 17.85 15.12 -5.63
N LEU A 68 17.07 14.50 -4.73
CA LEU A 68 17.33 14.59 -3.30
C LEU A 68 18.69 13.97 -2.96
N THR A 69 19.53 14.80 -2.33
CA THR A 69 20.82 14.41 -1.79
C THR A 69 20.66 13.57 -0.53
N ASN A 70 21.70 12.82 -0.16
CA ASN A 70 21.70 12.08 1.11
C ASN A 70 21.49 13.00 2.33
N THR A 71 22.00 14.23 2.26
CA THR A 71 21.81 15.25 3.29
C THR A 71 20.34 15.61 3.44
N GLU A 72 19.67 15.96 2.34
CA GLU A 72 18.22 16.25 2.37
C GLU A 72 17.41 15.04 2.83
N ILE A 73 17.76 13.83 2.39
CA ILE A 73 17.09 12.60 2.83
C ILE A 73 17.18 12.44 4.35
N SER A 74 18.32 12.73 4.96
CA SER A 74 18.51 12.65 6.41
C SER A 74 17.71 13.70 7.20
N PHE A 75 17.40 14.86 6.60
CA PHE A 75 16.56 15.86 7.22
C PHE A 75 15.06 15.54 7.14
N TYR A 76 14.64 14.78 6.12
CA TYR A 76 13.24 14.52 5.82
C TYR A 76 12.82 13.06 5.98
N GLU A 77 13.54 12.28 6.80
CA GLU A 77 13.37 10.83 6.88
C GLU A 77 11.91 10.37 7.09
N THR A 78 11.25 10.92 8.11
CA THR A 78 9.87 10.59 8.45
C THR A 78 8.90 11.03 7.36
N GLN A 79 9.12 12.23 6.80
CA GLN A 79 8.29 12.79 5.74
C GLN A 79 8.37 11.93 4.48
N LEU A 80 9.58 11.54 4.08
CA LEU A 80 9.83 10.66 2.94
C LEU A 80 9.19 9.29 3.15
N ALA A 81 9.25 8.73 4.36
CA ALA A 81 8.58 7.47 4.68
C ALA A 81 7.05 7.57 4.55
N ALA A 82 6.46 8.62 5.12
CA ALA A 82 5.03 8.87 5.04
C ALA A 82 4.56 9.07 3.58
N MET A 83 5.22 9.95 2.83
CA MET A 83 4.89 10.24 1.42
C MET A 83 5.05 9.02 0.52
N SER A 84 6.13 8.24 0.71
CA SER A 84 6.37 7.02 -0.06
C SER A 84 5.29 5.96 0.16
N SER A 85 4.55 6.03 1.27
CA SER A 85 3.47 5.09 1.57
C SER A 85 2.19 5.34 0.77
N ILE A 86 1.93 6.58 0.36
CA ILE A 86 0.65 6.97 -0.26
C ILE A 86 0.39 6.25 -1.60
N PRO A 87 1.35 6.18 -2.55
CA PRO A 87 1.16 5.41 -3.77
C PRO A 87 0.86 3.94 -3.50
N TYR A 88 1.53 3.37 -2.51
CA TYR A 88 1.33 1.97 -2.13
C TYR A 88 -0.07 1.73 -1.58
N VAL A 89 -0.50 2.53 -0.61
CA VAL A 89 -1.83 2.40 0.00
C VAL A 89 -2.92 2.60 -1.04
N THR A 90 -2.76 3.56 -1.94
CA THR A 90 -3.70 3.79 -3.04
C THR A 90 -3.83 2.56 -3.93
N GLN A 91 -2.72 1.90 -4.27
CA GLN A 91 -2.74 0.67 -5.05
C GLN A 91 -3.43 -0.47 -4.32
N VAL A 92 -3.21 -0.60 -3.00
CA VAL A 92 -3.91 -1.60 -2.17
C VAL A 92 -5.41 -1.37 -2.20
N ILE A 93 -5.85 -0.13 -2.01
CA ILE A 93 -7.28 0.24 -2.06
C ILE A 93 -7.88 -0.08 -3.42
N LYS A 94 -7.20 0.30 -4.51
CA LYS A 94 -7.63 0.00 -5.88
C LYS A 94 -7.87 -1.50 -6.05
N ASN A 95 -6.89 -2.33 -5.65
CA ASN A 95 -6.97 -3.77 -5.78
C ASN A 95 -8.10 -4.36 -4.91
N LEU A 96 -8.24 -3.90 -3.67
CA LEU A 96 -9.29 -4.37 -2.75
C LEU A 96 -10.70 -4.14 -3.31
N TYR A 97 -10.96 -2.97 -3.87
CA TYR A 97 -12.26 -2.65 -4.45
C TYR A 97 -12.47 -3.33 -5.80
N HIS A 98 -11.41 -3.52 -6.59
CA HIS A 98 -11.48 -4.26 -7.85
C HIS A 98 -11.83 -5.74 -7.64
N SER A 99 -11.24 -6.39 -6.62
CA SER A 99 -11.41 -7.84 -6.39
C SER A 99 -12.63 -8.22 -5.54
N ASN A 100 -13.28 -7.28 -4.87
CA ASN A 100 -14.41 -7.58 -3.98
C ASN A 100 -15.53 -6.57 -4.14
N ASP A 101 -16.57 -6.90 -4.91
CA ASP A 101 -17.69 -6.00 -5.20
C ASP A 101 -18.60 -5.70 -4.00
N LYS A 102 -18.56 -6.51 -2.93
CA LYS A 102 -19.49 -6.40 -1.79
C LYS A 102 -19.01 -5.45 -0.69
N LYS A 103 -17.74 -5.04 -0.73
CA LYS A 103 -17.17 -4.15 0.29
C LYS A 103 -17.56 -2.70 0.01
N ASN A 104 -18.34 -2.09 0.90
CA ASN A 104 -18.86 -0.74 0.68
C ASN A 104 -17.98 0.36 1.25
N GLN A 105 -17.25 0.08 2.32
CA GLN A 105 -16.39 1.04 3.01
C GLN A 105 -15.22 0.33 3.68
N ILE A 106 -14.09 1.03 3.75
CA ILE A 106 -12.95 0.71 4.60
C ILE A 106 -12.54 1.95 5.40
N HIS A 107 -11.98 1.70 6.57
CA HIS A 107 -11.21 2.67 7.32
C HIS A 107 -9.72 2.36 7.10
N VAL A 108 -8.97 3.34 6.62
CA VAL A 108 -7.52 3.22 6.44
C VAL A 108 -6.86 3.87 7.64
N ILE A 109 -5.93 3.16 8.28
CA ILE A 109 -5.13 3.68 9.38
C ILE A 109 -3.68 3.26 9.19
N SER A 110 -2.76 4.21 9.24
CA SER A 110 -1.35 3.97 9.05
C SER A 110 -0.54 4.28 10.31
N TYR A 111 0.53 3.50 10.47
CA TYR A 111 1.47 3.64 11.56
C TYR A 111 2.89 3.71 11.02
N LEU A 112 3.66 4.66 11.53
CA LEU A 112 5.11 4.71 11.34
C LEU A 112 5.78 3.81 12.37
N LEU A 113 6.62 2.89 11.89
CA LEU A 113 7.51 2.07 12.70
C LEU A 113 8.92 2.69 12.59
N THR A 114 9.39 3.23 13.71
CA THR A 114 10.71 3.88 13.79
C THR A 114 11.39 3.51 15.11
N THR A 115 12.59 4.04 15.34
CA THR A 115 13.34 3.92 16.59
C THR A 115 13.37 5.25 17.32
N ASP A 116 13.19 5.24 18.64
CA ASP A 116 13.42 6.42 19.46
C ASP A 116 14.92 6.77 19.55
N LEU A 117 15.25 7.86 20.26
CA LEU A 117 16.64 8.30 20.47
C LEU A 117 17.51 7.29 21.24
N TYR A 118 16.88 6.28 21.85
CA TYR A 118 17.55 5.21 22.61
C TYR A 118 17.62 3.89 21.80
N GLY A 119 17.14 3.88 20.55
CA GLY A 119 17.14 2.71 19.69
C GLY A 119 15.96 1.74 19.92
N ASN A 120 14.98 2.09 20.76
CA ASN A 120 13.80 1.26 20.97
C ASN A 120 12.82 1.42 19.81
N LYS A 121 12.24 0.30 19.36
CA LYS A 121 11.20 0.32 18.33
C LYS A 121 9.92 0.95 18.89
N ILE A 122 9.42 1.97 18.21
CA ILE A 122 8.16 2.63 18.52
C ILE A 122 7.20 2.58 17.33
N LYS A 123 5.91 2.65 17.64
CA LYS A 123 4.81 2.69 16.67
C LYS A 123 4.04 3.99 16.88
N LEU A 124 4.07 4.86 15.87
CA LEU A 124 3.42 6.16 15.90
C LEU A 124 2.27 6.17 14.89
N PHE A 125 1.12 6.74 15.26
CA PHE A 125 0.08 7.02 14.28
C PHE A 125 0.61 8.00 13.23
N CYS A 126 0.26 7.80 11.95
CA CYS A 126 0.71 8.66 10.85
C CYS A 126 -0.45 9.32 10.13
N TYR A 127 -1.39 8.54 9.57
CA TYR A 127 -2.62 9.09 8.99
C TYR A 127 -3.78 8.10 9.02
N SER A 128 -5.00 8.61 8.87
CA SER A 128 -6.19 7.81 8.65
C SER A 128 -7.18 8.52 7.75
N PHE A 129 -8.05 7.74 7.10
CA PHE A 129 -9.17 8.26 6.32
C PHE A 129 -10.18 7.15 6.05
N ASN A 130 -11.40 7.55 5.69
CA ASN A 130 -12.42 6.64 5.20
C ASN A 130 -12.38 6.55 3.67
N PHE A 131 -12.58 5.37 3.12
CA PHE A 131 -12.68 5.19 1.68
C PHE A 131 -13.83 4.25 1.33
N ASN A 132 -14.66 4.63 0.37
CA ASN A 132 -15.89 3.90 0.05
C ASN A 132 -16.03 3.59 -1.45
N ARG A 133 -17.00 2.73 -1.76
CA ARG A 133 -17.29 2.27 -3.13
C ARG A 133 -17.67 3.43 -4.06
N GLN A 134 -18.41 4.41 -3.57
CA GLN A 134 -18.86 5.54 -4.37
C GLN A 134 -17.66 6.39 -4.83
N LEU A 135 -16.70 6.63 -3.94
CA LEU A 135 -15.46 7.32 -4.28
C LEU A 135 -14.63 6.49 -5.28
N TYR A 136 -14.50 5.18 -5.06
CA TYR A 136 -13.83 4.27 -5.99
C TYR A 136 -14.38 4.37 -7.42
N GLN A 137 -15.70 4.41 -7.58
CA GLN A 137 -16.35 4.45 -8.89
C GLN A 137 -16.19 5.79 -9.61
N LYS A 138 -15.95 6.89 -8.88
CA LYS A 138 -15.75 8.22 -9.46
C LYS A 138 -14.32 8.45 -9.97
N ILE A 139 -13.35 7.68 -9.50
CA ILE A 139 -11.94 7.86 -9.85
C ILE A 139 -11.64 7.24 -11.22
N ASN A 140 -11.05 8.04 -12.12
CA ASN A 140 -10.44 7.50 -13.35
C ASN A 140 -9.10 6.83 -13.04
N TRP A 141 -9.14 5.57 -12.60
CA TRP A 141 -7.97 4.80 -12.14
C TRP A 141 -6.85 4.60 -13.17
N LYS A 142 -7.10 4.89 -14.45
CA LYS A 142 -6.09 4.87 -15.51
C LYS A 142 -5.23 6.13 -15.50
N ASN A 143 -5.84 7.28 -15.20
CA ASN A 143 -5.19 8.59 -15.24
C ASN A 143 -4.99 9.20 -13.84
N PHE A 144 -5.49 8.54 -12.79
CA PHE A 144 -5.40 9.02 -11.42
C PHE A 144 -3.96 8.95 -10.90
N GLN A 145 -3.43 10.08 -10.44
CA GLN A 145 -2.17 10.12 -9.74
C GLN A 145 -2.38 9.66 -8.31
N ALA A 146 -1.66 8.60 -7.90
CA ALA A 146 -1.92 7.94 -6.62
C ALA A 146 -1.81 8.88 -5.40
N ASN A 147 -0.89 9.86 -5.46
CA ASN A 147 -0.73 10.87 -4.41
C ASN A 147 -1.98 11.72 -4.19
N ASN A 148 -2.86 11.87 -5.18
CA ASN A 148 -4.09 12.66 -5.04
C ASN A 148 -5.13 12.02 -4.11
N ILE A 149 -4.92 10.78 -3.64
CA ILE A 149 -5.88 10.14 -2.72
C ILE A 149 -6.06 10.98 -1.45
N VAL A 150 -5.01 11.63 -0.96
CA VAL A 150 -5.05 12.47 0.25
C VAL A 150 -5.92 13.71 0.06
N LYS A 151 -6.12 14.16 -1.18
CA LYS A 151 -6.98 15.31 -1.53
C LYS A 151 -8.46 14.97 -1.58
N ILE A 152 -8.79 13.71 -1.88
CA ILE A 152 -10.17 13.28 -2.15
C ILE A 152 -10.74 12.38 -1.06
N ALA A 153 -9.88 11.85 -0.19
CA ALA A 153 -10.30 10.98 0.89
C ALA A 153 -11.01 11.82 1.97
N PRO A 154 -12.27 11.48 2.32
CA PRO A 154 -12.96 12.15 3.41
C PRO A 154 -12.27 11.88 4.76
N ASP A 155 -12.36 12.87 5.64
CA ASP A 155 -11.84 12.83 7.02
C ASP A 155 -10.35 12.46 7.10
N PHE A 156 -9.56 12.89 6.10
CA PHE A 156 -8.12 12.66 6.09
C PHE A 156 -7.47 13.36 7.28
N THR A 157 -7.01 12.55 8.23
CA THR A 157 -6.39 13.00 9.48
C THR A 157 -4.93 12.58 9.47
N VAL A 158 -4.04 13.47 9.89
CA VAL A 158 -2.61 13.16 10.02
C VAL A 158 -2.13 13.45 11.44
N SER A 159 -1.05 12.78 11.83
CA SER A 159 -0.30 13.15 13.03
C SER A 159 0.67 14.29 12.72
N GLU A 160 1.12 14.98 13.77
CA GLU A 160 2.16 16.02 13.65
C GLU A 160 3.44 15.50 12.96
N GLN A 161 3.80 14.23 13.19
CA GLN A 161 4.97 13.62 12.56
C GLN A 161 4.81 13.42 11.04
N CYS A 162 3.57 13.33 10.55
CA CYS A 162 3.24 13.08 9.15
C CYS A 162 2.53 14.28 8.48
N LYS A 163 2.63 15.46 9.08
CA LYS A 163 1.91 16.68 8.67
C LYS A 163 2.19 17.15 7.24
N VAL A 164 3.35 16.79 6.68
CA VAL A 164 3.67 17.04 5.27
C VAL A 164 2.59 16.51 4.31
N LEU A 165 1.86 15.47 4.70
CA LEU A 165 0.77 14.92 3.90
C LEU A 165 -0.43 15.86 3.80
N GLU A 166 -0.68 16.71 4.80
CA GLU A 166 -1.71 17.76 4.73
C GLU A 166 -1.32 18.89 3.79
N GLU A 167 -0.04 19.29 3.77
CA GLU A 167 0.44 20.39 2.91
C GLU A 167 0.28 20.08 1.42
N THR A 168 0.31 18.80 1.06
CA THR A 168 0.02 18.33 -0.30
C THR A 168 -1.44 18.46 -0.71
N ILE A 169 -2.35 18.86 0.18
CA ILE A 169 -3.79 19.02 -0.08
C ILE A 169 -4.11 20.35 -0.79
N SER A 170 -3.17 21.30 -0.83
CA SER A 170 -3.41 22.62 -1.45
C SER A 170 -3.69 22.53 -2.96
N PRO A 171 -4.65 23.33 -3.48
CA PRO A 171 -5.17 23.26 -4.85
C PRO A 171 -4.12 23.52 -5.93
#